data_AF-A0A1I1BQK0-F1
#
_entry.id   AF-A0A1I1BQK0-F1
#
_cell.length_a   1.000
_cell.length_b   1.000
_cell.length_c   1.000
_cell.angle_alpha   90.00
_cell.angle_beta   90.00
_cell.angle_gamma   90.00
#
_symmetry.space_group_name_H-M   'P 1'
#
loop_
_entity.id
_entity.type
_entity.pdbx_description
1 polymer ?
#
loop_
_entity_poly.entity_id
_entity_poly.type
_entity_poly.pdbx_seq_one_letter_code
_entity_poly.pdbx_strand_id
1 'polypeptide(L)'
;MTDISRRPHSEKEVPHWVEWAVGIVSAILIALIIGWVGFDALTEKDQSPAFKTVITRQEPIEGGFRVEFDIENSSNRTAAAVVVRGEVRDGDRVIEAAEATIDYVPRQSKASGAIIFFSNPDQRQVRIRSVAYSDP
;
A
#
# COMPACT_ATOMS: atom_id res chain seq x y z
N MET A 1 -2.70 54.09 -55.04
CA MET A 1 -3.85 53.30 -54.56
C MET A 1 -3.69 51.89 -55.14
N THR A 2 -3.11 50.98 -54.36
CA THR A 2 -2.91 49.59 -54.78
C THR A 2 -3.65 48.72 -53.77
N ASP A 3 -4.76 48.15 -54.22
CA ASP A 3 -5.66 47.35 -53.40
C ASP A 3 -5.13 45.90 -53.36
N ILE A 4 -4.67 45.47 -52.19
CA ILE A 4 -4.13 44.12 -51.98
C ILE A 4 -5.29 43.25 -51.51
N SER A 5 -6.01 42.64 -52.45
CA SER A 5 -7.04 41.66 -52.14
C SER A 5 -6.41 40.39 -51.52
N ARG A 6 -6.42 40.29 -50.19
CA ARG A 6 -6.12 39.03 -49.47
C ARG A 6 -7.33 38.10 -49.60
N ARG A 7 -7.18 37.01 -50.35
CA ARG A 7 -8.15 35.90 -50.29
C ARG A 7 -7.96 35.17 -48.95
N PRO A 8 -9.02 34.98 -48.14
CA PRO A 8 -8.95 34.08 -47.01
C PRO A 8 -8.97 32.65 -47.58
N HIS A 9 -7.81 32.00 -47.62
CA HIS A 9 -7.74 30.56 -47.89
C HIS A 9 -8.20 29.83 -46.63
N SER A 10 -9.51 29.78 -46.40
CA SER A 10 -10.12 28.84 -45.48
C SER A 10 -10.50 27.61 -46.30
N GLU A 11 -9.51 26.78 -46.59
CA GLU A 11 -9.77 25.44 -47.08
C GLU A 11 -10.47 24.69 -45.95
N LYS A 12 -11.80 24.58 -46.07
CA LYS A 12 -12.55 23.63 -45.24
C LYS A 12 -12.21 22.25 -45.79
N GLU A 13 -11.07 21.72 -45.39
CA GLU A 13 -10.74 20.31 -45.63
C GLU A 13 -11.89 19.50 -45.03
N VAL A 14 -12.61 18.80 -45.90
CA VAL A 14 -13.64 17.86 -45.49
C VAL A 14 -12.88 16.81 -44.68
N PRO A 15 -13.19 16.61 -43.38
CA PRO A 15 -12.39 15.76 -42.52
C PRO A 15 -12.25 14.38 -43.16
N HIS A 16 -11.01 13.95 -43.37
CA HIS A 16 -10.74 12.70 -44.06
C HIS A 16 -11.36 11.54 -43.25
N TRP A 17 -11.88 10.50 -43.89
CA TRP A 17 -12.57 9.38 -43.20
C TRP A 17 -11.69 8.72 -42.11
N VAL A 18 -10.37 8.82 -42.27
CA VAL A 18 -9.36 8.38 -41.31
C VAL A 18 -9.41 9.20 -40.01
N GLU A 19 -9.66 10.51 -40.07
CA GLU A 19 -9.79 11.36 -38.88
C GLU A 19 -10.99 10.93 -38.02
N TRP A 20 -12.12 10.63 -38.67
CA TRP A 20 -13.29 10.09 -38.00
C TRP A 20 -13.04 8.69 -37.44
N ALA A 21 -12.36 7.82 -38.20
CA ALA A 21 -12.01 6.49 -37.73
C ALA A 21 -11.11 6.55 -36.48
N VAL A 22 -10.07 7.40 -36.50
CA VAL A 22 -9.18 7.61 -35.36
C VAL A 22 -9.97 8.20 -34.18
N GLY A 23 -10.81 9.20 -34.42
CA GLY A 23 -11.64 9.80 -33.37
C GLY A 23 -12.56 8.81 -32.68
N ILE A 24 -13.23 7.93 -33.46
CA ILE A 24 -14.10 6.87 -32.91
C ILE A 24 -13.27 5.86 -32.10
N VAL A 25 -12.12 5.42 -32.64
CA VAL A 25 -11.25 4.47 -31.93
C VAL A 25 -10.75 5.07 -30.62
N SER A 26 -10.31 6.33 -30.62
CA SER A 26 -9.90 7.04 -29.41
C SER A 26 -11.05 7.20 -28.42
N ALA A 27 -12.26 7.54 -28.88
CA ALA A 27 -13.43 7.66 -28.02
C ALA A 27 -13.80 6.32 -27.37
N ILE A 28 -13.73 5.21 -28.12
CA ILE A 28 -13.96 3.86 -27.59
C ILE A 28 -12.90 3.51 -26.53
N LEU A 29 -11.62 3.78 -26.79
CA LEU A 29 -10.55 3.52 -25.83
C LEU A 29 -10.76 4.30 -24.53
N ILE A 30 -11.12 5.58 -24.62
CA ILE A 30 -11.42 6.41 -23.45
C ILE A 30 -12.63 5.86 -22.69
N ALA A 31 -13.72 5.51 -23.40
CA ALA A 31 -14.91 4.93 -22.79
C ALA A 31 -14.61 3.60 -22.08
N LEU A 32 -13.74 2.76 -22.65
CA LEU A 32 -13.30 1.51 -22.03
C LEU A 32 -12.49 1.76 -20.75
N ILE A 33 -11.56 2.73 -20.75
CA ILE A 33 -10.78 3.07 -19.55
C ILE A 33 -11.70 3.63 -18.46
N ILE A 34 -12.60 4.57 -18.80
CA ILE A 34 -13.57 5.14 -17.85
C ILE A 34 -14.48 4.04 -17.30
N GLY A 35 -15.00 3.16 -18.16
CA GLY A 35 -15.86 2.06 -17.76
C GLY A 35 -15.15 1.07 -16.83
N TRP A 36 -13.89 0.74 -17.14
CA TRP A 36 -13.06 -0.10 -16.29
C TRP A 36 -12.85 0.52 -14.91
N VAL A 37 -12.38 1.77 -14.86
CA VAL A 37 -12.10 2.48 -13.60
C VAL A 37 -13.37 2.65 -12.78
N GLY A 38 -14.50 2.97 -13.42
CA GLY A 38 -15.80 3.07 -12.76
C GLY A 38 -16.28 1.73 -12.21
N PHE A 39 -16.09 0.65 -12.95
CA PHE A 39 -16.42 -0.70 -12.48
C PHE A 39 -15.57 -1.11 -11.27
N ASP A 40 -14.26 -0.86 -11.33
CA ASP A 40 -13.32 -1.15 -10.25
C ASP A 40 -13.69 -0.36 -8.98
N ALA A 41 -13.93 0.95 -9.12
CA ALA A 41 -14.34 1.82 -8.00
C ALA A 41 -15.67 1.41 -7.35
N LEU A 42 -16.61 0.84 -8.12
CA LEU A 42 -17.89 0.36 -7.58
C LEU A 42 -17.81 -1.03 -6.96
N THR A 43 -16.83 -1.84 -7.37
CA THR A 43 -16.71 -3.25 -6.97
C THR A 43 -15.69 -3.46 -5.86
N GLU A 44 -14.81 -2.49 -5.63
CA GLU A 44 -13.81 -2.55 -4.58
C GLU A 44 -14.47 -2.59 -3.18
N LYS A 45 -14.33 -3.73 -2.52
CA LYS A 45 -14.82 -3.94 -1.17
C LYS A 45 -13.81 -3.38 -0.19
N ASP A 46 -14.32 -2.63 0.79
CA ASP A 46 -13.55 -2.06 1.88
C ASP A 46 -13.07 -3.22 2.78
N GLN A 47 -11.83 -3.66 2.59
CA GLN A 47 -11.25 -4.77 3.35
C GLN A 47 -10.53 -4.21 4.56
N SER A 48 -10.90 -4.67 5.75
CA SER A 48 -10.16 -4.34 6.97
C SER A 48 -8.68 -4.71 6.81
N PRO A 49 -7.76 -3.90 7.37
CA PRO A 49 -6.33 -4.20 7.34
C PRO A 49 -6.02 -5.64 7.76
N ALA A 50 -5.30 -6.35 6.90
CA ALA A 50 -4.90 -7.74 7.11
C ALA A 50 -3.38 -7.78 7.24
N PHE A 51 -2.90 -8.07 8.45
CA PHE A 51 -1.47 -8.05 8.76
C PHE A 51 -0.87 -9.44 8.87
N LYS A 52 0.34 -9.58 8.34
CA LYS A 52 1.22 -10.73 8.57
C LYS A 52 2.55 -10.23 9.13
N THR A 53 2.95 -10.76 10.28
CA THR A 53 4.22 -10.37 10.92
C THR A 53 5.21 -11.53 10.90
N VAL A 54 6.47 -11.23 10.58
CA VAL A 54 7.56 -12.22 10.50
C VAL A 54 8.80 -11.67 11.20
N ILE A 55 9.43 -12.48 12.04
CA ILE A 55 10.73 -12.15 12.65
C ILE A 55 11.81 -12.28 11.58
N THR A 56 12.61 -11.24 11.39
CA THR A 56 13.67 -11.20 10.38
C THR A 56 15.04 -11.41 10.99
N ARG A 57 15.28 -10.90 12.20
CA ARG A 57 16.57 -10.96 12.87
C ARG A 57 16.44 -10.92 14.39
N GLN A 58 17.32 -11.65 15.07
CA GLN A 58 17.46 -11.64 16.51
C GLN A 58 18.94 -11.42 16.85
N GLU A 59 19.24 -10.42 17.67
CA GLU A 59 20.61 -10.16 18.10
C GLU A 59 20.68 -9.65 19.55
N PRO A 60 21.72 -10.01 20.31
CA PRO A 60 22.01 -9.37 21.58
C PRO A 60 22.49 -7.94 21.35
N ILE A 61 22.06 -7.02 22.24
CA ILE A 61 22.48 -5.62 22.26
C ILE A 61 22.87 -5.20 23.68
N GLU A 62 23.47 -4.02 23.82
CA GLU A 62 23.68 -3.44 25.14
C GLU A 62 22.31 -3.18 25.80
N GLY A 63 22.05 -3.87 26.92
CA GLY A 63 20.80 -3.75 27.67
C GLY A 63 19.69 -4.75 27.32
N GLY A 64 19.91 -5.71 26.41
CA GLY A 64 18.92 -6.74 26.12
C GLY A 64 19.11 -7.46 24.79
N PHE A 65 18.01 -7.82 24.15
CA PHE A 65 17.93 -8.54 22.89
C PHE A 65 16.99 -7.81 21.95
N ARG A 66 17.47 -7.51 20.75
CA ARG A 66 16.69 -6.88 19.70
C ARG A 66 16.10 -7.96 18.80
N VAL A 67 14.79 -7.92 18.63
CA VAL A 67 14.05 -8.78 17.71
C VAL A 67 13.44 -7.89 16.64
N GLU A 68 14.03 -7.92 15.44
CA GLU A 68 13.55 -7.22 14.26
C GLU A 68 12.44 -8.04 13.59
N PHE A 69 11.45 -7.35 13.06
CA PHE A 69 10.32 -7.94 12.36
C PHE A 69 9.89 -7.10 11.17
N ASP A 70 9.29 -7.79 10.19
CA ASP A 70 8.54 -7.18 9.10
C ASP A 70 7.04 -7.39 9.34
N ILE A 71 6.25 -6.36 9.04
CA ILE A 71 4.79 -6.41 8.98
C ILE A 71 4.33 -6.11 7.55
N GLU A 72 3.57 -7.03 6.98
CA GLU A 72 2.97 -6.91 5.66
C GLU A 72 1.48 -6.63 5.79
N ASN A 73 1.00 -5.59 5.10
CA ASN A 73 -0.42 -5.30 4.95
C ASN A 73 -0.88 -5.71 3.55
N SER A 74 -1.60 -6.82 3.47
CA SER A 74 -2.10 -7.36 2.19
C SER A 74 -3.44 -6.74 1.76
N SER A 75 -4.03 -5.87 2.58
CA SER A 75 -5.29 -5.19 2.27
C SER A 75 -5.07 -4.01 1.31
N ASN A 76 -6.18 -3.46 0.81
CA ASN A 76 -6.23 -2.26 -0.01
C ASN A 76 -6.30 -0.95 0.80
N ARG A 77 -6.24 -1.02 2.13
CA ARG A 77 -6.27 0.16 3.03
C ARG A 77 -4.95 0.34 3.76
N THR A 78 -4.51 1.59 3.89
CA THR A 78 -3.44 1.95 4.82
C THR A 78 -3.96 1.87 6.25
N ALA A 79 -3.12 1.42 7.18
CA ALA A 79 -3.40 1.47 8.61
C ALA A 79 -2.39 2.37 9.32
N ALA A 80 -2.86 3.07 10.35
CA ALA A 80 -2.06 3.96 11.17
C ALA A 80 -1.92 3.43 12.61
N ALA A 81 -0.85 3.85 13.29
CA ALA A 81 -0.56 3.50 14.69
C ALA A 81 -0.74 1.99 14.97
N VAL A 82 -0.13 1.16 14.12
CA VAL A 82 -0.23 -0.30 14.23
C VAL A 82 0.61 -0.76 15.41
N VAL A 83 -0.06 -1.28 16.45
CA VAL A 83 0.60 -1.81 17.65
C VAL A 83 0.95 -3.26 17.41
N VAL A 84 2.24 -3.55 17.46
CA VAL A 84 2.82 -4.88 17.35
C VAL A 84 3.28 -5.31 18.73
N ARG A 85 2.72 -6.42 19.21
CA ARG A 85 3.08 -7.01 20.50
C ARG A 85 3.95 -8.23 20.30
N GLY A 86 5.08 -8.22 20.97
CA GLY A 86 5.99 -9.35 21.09
C GLY A 86 5.87 -9.96 22.48
N GLU A 87 5.78 -11.29 22.54
CA GLU A 87 5.75 -12.06 23.78
C GLU A 87 6.86 -13.11 23.76
N VAL A 88 7.73 -13.08 24.77
CA VAL A 88 8.60 -14.21 25.08
C VAL A 88 7.80 -15.16 25.97
N ARG A 89 7.80 -16.44 25.62
CA ARG A 89 6.99 -17.46 26.30
C ARG A 89 7.82 -18.65 26.74
N ASP A 90 7.46 -19.18 27.90
CA ASP A 90 7.91 -20.46 28.41
C ASP A 90 6.70 -21.39 28.47
N GLY A 91 6.53 -22.23 27.45
CA GLY A 91 5.29 -22.95 27.17
C GLY A 91 4.09 -21.99 27.04
N ASP A 92 3.08 -22.17 27.88
CA ASP A 92 1.88 -21.34 27.90
C ASP A 92 1.99 -20.07 28.75
N ARG A 93 3.11 -19.88 29.45
CA ARG A 93 3.31 -18.71 30.30
C ARG A 93 4.01 -17.59 29.52
N VAL A 94 3.41 -16.41 29.48
CA VAL A 94 4.09 -15.18 29.08
C VAL A 94 5.00 -14.75 30.23
N ILE A 95 6.28 -14.65 29.93
CA ILE A 95 7.34 -14.27 30.89
C ILE A 95 7.77 -12.82 30.68
N GLU A 96 7.65 -12.33 29.45
CA GLU A 96 7.96 -10.97 29.06
C GLU A 96 7.09 -10.59 27.86
N ALA A 97 6.60 -9.36 27.87
CA ALA A 97 5.87 -8.78 26.75
C ALA A 97 6.33 -7.34 26.54
N ALA A 98 6.46 -6.95 25.28
CA ALA A 98 6.80 -5.60 24.89
C ALA A 98 6.04 -5.25 23.60
N GLU A 99 5.86 -3.95 23.37
CA GLU A 99 5.08 -3.43 22.26
C GLU A 99 5.91 -2.40 21.48
N ALA A 100 5.72 -2.40 20.16
CA ALA A 100 6.22 -1.39 19.26
C ALA A 100 5.04 -0.84 18.46
N THR A 101 5.08 0.46 18.16
CA THR A 101 4.09 1.09 17.29
C THR A 101 4.74 1.41 15.96
N ILE A 102 4.09 1.02 14.87
CA ILE A 102 4.45 1.42 13.51
C ILE A 102 3.46 2.49 13.09
N ASP A 103 3.97 3.69 12.80
CA ASP A 103 3.13 4.86 12.50
C ASP A 103 2.19 4.60 11.33
N TYR A 104 2.69 3.98 10.26
CA TYR A 104 1.91 3.62 9.09
C TYR A 104 2.37 2.31 8.46
N VAL A 105 1.40 1.48 8.08
CA VAL A 105 1.61 0.32 7.22
C VAL A 105 0.75 0.49 5.97
N PRO A 106 1.32 0.98 4.85
CA PRO A 106 0.57 1.28 3.63
C PRO A 106 -0.12 0.04 3.05
N ARG A 107 -1.18 0.26 2.26
CA ARG A 107 -1.84 -0.81 1.51
C ARG A 107 -0.83 -1.59 0.65
N GLN A 108 -1.01 -2.90 0.55
CA GLN A 108 -0.19 -3.81 -0.28
C GLN A 108 1.33 -3.59 -0.11
N SER A 109 1.75 -3.31 1.12
CA SER A 109 3.12 -2.90 1.42
C SER A 109 3.65 -3.55 2.69
N LYS A 110 4.94 -3.32 2.96
CA LYS A 110 5.67 -3.81 4.12
C LYS A 110 6.28 -2.65 4.90
N ALA A 111 6.28 -2.78 6.21
CA ALA A 111 7.05 -1.95 7.12
C ALA A 111 7.88 -2.84 8.04
N SER A 112 8.94 -2.28 8.61
CA SER A 112 9.84 -3.00 9.51
C SER A 112 9.91 -2.29 10.85
N GLY A 113 10.15 -3.05 11.91
CA GLY A 113 10.32 -2.52 13.25
C GLY A 113 11.12 -3.48 14.12
N ALA A 114 11.32 -3.10 15.38
CA ALA A 114 11.98 -3.95 16.35
C ALA A 114 11.33 -3.85 17.73
N ILE A 115 11.37 -4.95 18.47
CA ILE A 115 11.05 -5.02 19.89
C ILE A 115 12.33 -5.37 20.65
N ILE A 116 12.56 -4.70 21.77
CA ILE A 116 13.70 -4.97 22.65
C ILE A 116 13.18 -5.70 23.88
N PHE A 117 13.76 -6.88 24.15
CA PHE A 117 13.48 -7.69 25.32
C PHE A 117 14.68 -7.69 26.27
N PHE A 118 14.43 -7.83 27.57
CA PHE A 118 15.48 -8.06 28.57
C PHE A 118 15.91 -9.53 28.60
N SER A 119 14.98 -10.46 28.41
CA SER A 119 15.28 -11.90 28.42
C SER A 119 15.75 -12.41 27.05
N ASN A 120 16.65 -13.40 27.06
CA ASN A 120 17.18 -13.99 25.83
C ASN A 120 16.06 -14.73 25.06
N PRO A 121 15.69 -14.28 23.85
CA PRO A 121 14.64 -14.90 23.06
C PRO A 121 15.07 -16.22 22.41
N ASP A 122 16.36 -16.43 22.12
CA ASP A 122 16.84 -17.63 21.39
C ASP A 122 16.65 -18.94 22.16
N GLN A 123 16.53 -18.85 23.49
CA GLN A 123 16.30 -20.01 24.35
C GLN A 123 14.81 -20.30 24.57
N ARG A 124 13.90 -19.50 23.97
CA ARG A 124 12.47 -19.49 24.29
C ARG A 124 11.61 -19.29 23.04
N GLN A 125 10.30 -19.47 23.18
CA GLN A 125 9.39 -19.22 22.07
C GLN A 125 9.02 -17.73 22.05
N VAL A 126 9.41 -17.02 21.00
CA VAL A 126 8.93 -15.64 20.73
C VAL A 126 7.72 -15.69 19.80
N ARG A 127 6.68 -14.95 20.17
CA ARG A 127 5.51 -14.71 19.30
C ARG A 127 5.35 -13.22 19.07
N ILE A 128 5.21 -12.83 17.81
CA ILE A 128 4.93 -11.44 17.42
C ILE A 128 3.64 -11.41 16.63
N ARG A 129 2.76 -10.47 16.97
CA ARG A 129 1.50 -10.21 16.24
C ARG A 129 1.08 -8.74 16.38
N SER A 130 0.36 -8.24 15.38
CA SER A 130 -0.39 -7.00 15.54
C SER A 130 -1.59 -7.22 16.48
N VAL A 131 -1.85 -6.23 17.34
CA VAL A 131 -2.93 -6.29 18.34
C VAL A 131 -3.89 -5.10 18.26
N ALA A 132 -3.46 -3.98 17.66
CA ALA A 132 -4.31 -2.82 17.42
C ALA A 132 -3.83 -2.05 16.18
N TYR A 133 -4.74 -1.27 15.60
CA TYR A 133 -4.48 -0.28 14.57
C TYR A 133 -5.57 0.79 14.63
N SER A 134 -5.33 1.92 13.96
CA SER A 134 -6.30 2.98 13.72
C SER A 134 -6.44 3.24 12.22
N ASP A 135 -7.58 3.83 11.83
CA ASP A 135 -7.75 4.36 10.49
C ASP A 135 -6.85 5.60 10.31
N PRO A 136 -6.22 5.77 9.13
CA PRO A 136 -5.27 6.85 8.84
C PRO A 136 -5.93 8.23 8.69
#